data_AF-A0A2E5ZUX1-F1
#
_entry.id   AF-A0A2E5ZUX1-F1
#
_cell.length_a   1.000
_cell.length_b   1.000
_cell.length_c   1.000
_cell.angle_alpha   90.00
_cell.angle_beta   90.00
_cell.angle_gamma   90.00
#
_symmetry.space_group_name_H-M   'P 1'
#
loop_
_entity.id
_entity.type
_entity.pdbx_description
1 polymer ?
#
loop_
_entity_poly.entity_id
_entity_poly.type
_entity_poly.pdbx_seq_one_letter_code
_entity_poly.pdbx_strand_id
1 'polypeptide(L)'
;MQRRIVKDEQAVSPVIAVILMVAITVVLAAVLYVWASSFLGGTTKNAPTGSMIASEDGSGVWTVQIVKINPQVSVNSVHWYLLDVQGNTKTDALVSDVYGYYSGQGKAVVFIDNDFNGKLSPGDKFEVHPGEAGSDLESVSDVSDFAFRMKFEPTGDVIGYDISLQS
;
A
#
# COMPACT_ATOMS: atom_id res chain seq x y z
N MET A 1 -25.29 -77.02 -22.60
CA MET A 1 -25.07 -76.36 -21.29
C MET A 1 -24.52 -74.97 -21.55
N GLN A 2 -25.32 -73.92 -21.34
CA GLN A 2 -24.89 -72.53 -21.54
C GLN A 2 -24.37 -71.95 -20.22
N ARG A 3 -23.15 -71.42 -20.21
CA ARG A 3 -22.55 -70.78 -19.03
C ARG A 3 -23.00 -69.31 -18.98
N ARG A 4 -23.77 -68.95 -17.95
CA ARG A 4 -24.18 -67.58 -17.66
C ARG A 4 -23.02 -66.86 -16.96
N ILE A 5 -22.51 -65.79 -17.56
CA ILE A 5 -21.51 -64.91 -16.93
C ILE A 5 -22.26 -64.04 -15.92
N VAL A 6 -22.09 -64.33 -14.63
CA VAL A 6 -22.50 -63.44 -13.55
C VAL A 6 -21.38 -62.42 -13.38
N LYS A 7 -21.67 -61.14 -13.63
CA LYS A 7 -20.76 -60.05 -13.26
C LYS A 7 -21.04 -59.72 -11.80
N ASP A 8 -20.07 -59.98 -10.92
CA ASP A 8 -20.09 -59.47 -9.56
C ASP A 8 -19.83 -57.96 -9.60
N GLU A 9 -20.88 -57.15 -9.47
CA GLU A 9 -20.76 -55.74 -9.12
C GLU A 9 -20.54 -55.65 -7.61
N GLN A 10 -19.30 -55.89 -7.16
CA GLN A 10 -18.93 -55.67 -5.77
C GLN A 10 -19.05 -54.18 -5.43
N ALA A 11 -20.00 -53.86 -4.55
CA ALA A 11 -20.17 -52.52 -4.01
C ALA A 11 -18.91 -52.09 -3.24
N VAL A 12 -18.45 -50.87 -3.51
CA VAL A 12 -17.34 -50.24 -2.80
C VAL A 12 -17.67 -50.21 -1.30
N SER A 13 -16.72 -50.62 -0.44
CA SER A 13 -16.92 -50.67 1.01
C SER A 13 -17.41 -49.31 1.56
N PRO A 14 -18.39 -49.27 2.47
CA PRO A 14 -18.94 -48.03 3.02
C PRO A 14 -17.88 -47.09 3.59
N VAL A 15 -16.83 -47.64 4.23
CA VAL A 15 -15.74 -46.86 4.82
C VAL A 15 -14.81 -46.28 3.74
N ILE A 16 -14.50 -47.09 2.72
CA ILE A 16 -13.61 -46.67 1.62
C ILE A 16 -14.29 -45.57 0.80
N ALA A 17 -15.60 -45.67 0.60
CA ALA A 17 -16.38 -44.64 -0.09
C ALA A 17 -16.28 -43.28 0.62
N VAL A 18 -16.37 -43.26 1.96
CA VAL A 18 -16.27 -42.03 2.74
C VAL A 18 -14.86 -41.42 2.65
N ILE A 19 -13.81 -42.24 2.78
CA ILE A 19 -12.43 -41.75 2.68
C ILE A 19 -12.16 -41.11 1.31
N LEU A 20 -12.61 -41.75 0.23
CA LEU A 20 -12.45 -41.22 -1.13
C LEU A 20 -13.24 -39.93 -1.33
N MET A 21 -14.47 -39.85 -0.80
CA MET A 21 -15.28 -38.65 -0.88
C MET A 21 -14.64 -37.48 -0.14
N VAL A 22 -14.17 -37.70 1.09
CA VAL A 22 -13.52 -36.68 1.91
C VAL A 22 -12.19 -36.25 1.28
N ALA A 23 -11.42 -37.17 0.71
CA ALA A 23 -10.17 -36.84 0.05
C ALA A 23 -10.38 -35.86 -1.11
N ILE A 24 -11.38 -36.10 -1.96
CA ILE A 24 -11.68 -35.23 -3.10
C ILE A 24 -12.19 -33.86 -2.64
N THR A 25 -13.07 -33.80 -1.63
CA THR A 25 -13.60 -32.52 -1.15
C THR A 25 -12.52 -31.64 -0.52
N VAL A 26 -11.58 -32.23 0.24
CA VAL A 26 -10.45 -31.49 0.81
C VAL A 26 -9.55 -30.92 -0.29
N VAL A 27 -9.25 -31.71 -1.33
CA VAL A 27 -8.45 -31.26 -2.46
C VAL A 27 -9.16 -30.15 -3.23
N LEU A 28 -10.45 -30.30 -3.52
CA LEU A 28 -11.24 -29.26 -4.20
C LEU A 28 -11.31 -27.97 -3.37
N ALA A 29 -11.51 -28.07 -2.06
CA ALA A 29 -11.51 -26.91 -1.17
C ALA A 29 -10.14 -26.20 -1.15
N ALA A 30 -9.04 -26.96 -1.11
CA ALA A 30 -7.68 -26.40 -1.15
C ALA A 30 -7.38 -25.70 -2.49
N VAL A 31 -7.76 -26.32 -3.61
CA VAL A 31 -7.58 -25.72 -4.95
C VAL A 31 -8.43 -24.46 -5.09
N LEU A 32 -9.70 -24.49 -4.65
CA LEU A 32 -10.57 -23.32 -4.64
C LEU A 32 -10.01 -22.21 -3.75
N TYR A 33 -9.39 -22.55 -2.61
CA TYR A 33 -8.76 -21.56 -1.74
C TYR A 33 -7.57 -20.88 -2.42
N VAL A 34 -6.66 -21.63 -3.05
CA VAL A 34 -5.49 -21.07 -3.77
C VAL A 34 -5.91 -20.24 -4.97
N TRP A 35 -6.96 -20.66 -5.68
CA TRP A 35 -7.51 -19.89 -6.80
C TRP A 35 -8.22 -18.62 -6.33
N ALA A 36 -9.05 -18.72 -5.29
CA ALA A 36 -9.77 -17.58 -4.72
C ALA A 36 -8.83 -16.57 -4.05
N SER A 37 -7.75 -17.01 -3.39
CA SER A 37 -6.75 -16.11 -2.82
C SER A 37 -6.02 -15.31 -3.91
N SER A 38 -5.79 -15.93 -5.07
CA SER A 38 -5.22 -15.24 -6.25
C SER A 38 -6.19 -14.20 -6.83
N PHE A 39 -7.51 -14.43 -6.74
CA PHE A 39 -8.53 -13.47 -7.18
C PHE A 39 -8.77 -12.34 -6.18
N LEU A 40 -8.77 -12.64 -4.87
CA LEU A 40 -8.94 -11.65 -3.81
C LEU A 40 -7.69 -10.79 -3.58
N GLY A 41 -6.50 -11.31 -3.88
CA GLY A 41 -5.23 -10.57 -3.82
C GLY A 41 -5.00 -9.61 -4.99
N GLY A 42 -5.90 -9.57 -5.98
CA GLY A 42 -5.71 -8.86 -7.23
C GLY A 42 -6.86 -7.93 -7.56
N THR A 43 -7.20 -6.96 -6.71
CA THR A 43 -7.88 -5.78 -7.24
C THR A 43 -6.85 -4.98 -8.01
N THR A 44 -6.87 -5.08 -9.33
CA THR A 44 -6.27 -4.10 -10.25
C THR A 44 -6.92 -2.74 -10.01
N LYS A 45 -6.58 -2.10 -8.90
CA LYS A 45 -6.83 -0.67 -8.70
C LYS A 45 -5.72 0.00 -9.48
N ASN A 46 -6.07 0.66 -10.58
CA ASN A 46 -5.08 1.44 -11.32
C ASN A 46 -4.44 2.45 -10.37
N ALA A 47 -3.11 2.49 -10.36
CA ALA A 47 -2.39 3.48 -9.59
C ALA A 47 -2.81 4.89 -10.04
N PRO A 48 -3.09 5.79 -9.08
CA PRO A 48 -3.39 7.16 -9.44
C PRO A 48 -2.16 7.82 -10.04
N THR A 49 -2.42 8.71 -11.00
CA THR A 49 -1.38 9.56 -11.57
C THR A 49 -1.51 10.94 -10.93
N GLY A 50 -0.40 11.48 -10.45
CA GLY A 50 -0.39 12.76 -9.78
C GLY A 50 0.84 13.60 -10.08
N SER A 51 0.78 14.85 -9.66
CA SER A 51 1.88 15.82 -9.74
C SER A 51 1.94 16.56 -8.41
N MET A 52 3.16 16.74 -7.92
CA MET A 52 3.46 17.42 -6.68
C MET A 52 4.44 18.56 -6.94
N ILE A 53 4.38 19.58 -6.09
CA ILE A 53 5.37 20.65 -6.04
C ILE A 53 5.92 20.71 -4.63
N ALA A 54 7.23 20.93 -4.51
CA ALA A 54 7.90 21.18 -3.23
C ALA A 54 8.28 22.65 -3.14
N SER A 55 8.11 23.23 -1.95
CA SER A 55 8.53 24.60 -1.64
C SER A 55 8.99 24.69 -0.20
N GLU A 56 10.07 25.41 0.04
CA GLU A 56 10.56 25.73 1.39
C GLU A 56 9.93 27.04 1.90
N ASP A 57 9.64 27.12 3.20
CA ASP A 57 9.10 28.33 3.84
C ASP A 57 10.19 29.31 4.35
N GLY A 58 11.46 28.99 4.13
CA GLY A 58 12.63 29.78 4.57
C GLY A 58 13.00 29.60 6.05
N SER A 59 12.28 28.75 6.79
CA SER A 59 12.61 28.32 8.15
C SER A 59 13.20 26.90 8.20
N GLY A 60 13.46 26.29 7.03
CA GLY A 60 13.89 24.90 6.88
C GLY A 60 12.75 23.89 6.80
N VAL A 61 11.48 24.33 6.89
CA VAL A 61 10.31 23.46 6.74
C VAL A 61 9.92 23.39 5.27
N TRP A 62 9.78 22.16 4.78
CA TRP A 62 9.44 21.89 3.39
C TRP A 62 7.97 21.50 3.25
N THR A 63 7.25 22.19 2.36
CA THR A 63 5.86 21.87 2.02
C THR A 63 5.83 21.20 0.66
N VAL A 64 5.31 19.98 0.59
CA VAL A 64 5.03 19.25 -0.65
C VAL A 64 3.53 19.27 -0.90
N GLN A 65 3.08 20.06 -1.87
CA GLN A 65 1.68 20.19 -2.23
C GLN A 65 1.32 19.31 -3.43
N ILE A 66 0.19 18.62 -3.36
CA ILE A 66 -0.39 17.86 -4.46
C ILE A 66 -1.13 18.83 -5.38
N VAL A 67 -0.62 19.02 -6.60
CA VAL A 67 -1.22 19.90 -7.62
C VAL A 67 -2.32 19.18 -8.39
N LYS A 68 -2.12 17.89 -8.66
CA LYS A 68 -3.06 17.09 -9.43
C LYS A 68 -2.96 15.64 -8.98
N ILE A 69 -4.10 14.95 -8.89
CA ILE A 69 -4.16 13.51 -8.68
C ILE A 69 -5.44 12.95 -9.30
N ASN A 70 -5.33 11.86 -10.05
CA ASN A 70 -6.47 11.19 -10.68
C ASN A 70 -6.22 9.67 -10.86
N PRO A 71 -7.14 8.81 -10.37
CA PRO A 71 -8.26 9.11 -9.47
C PRO A 71 -7.82 9.56 -8.07
N GLN A 72 -8.70 10.23 -7.32
CA GLN A 72 -8.47 10.48 -5.89
C GLN A 72 -8.56 9.17 -5.12
N VAL A 73 -7.54 8.87 -4.33
CA VAL A 73 -7.40 7.61 -3.57
C VAL A 73 -7.41 7.88 -2.08
N SER A 74 -7.86 6.92 -1.27
CA SER A 74 -7.86 7.08 0.18
C SER A 74 -6.44 7.19 0.75
N VAL A 75 -6.27 7.96 1.81
CA VAL A 75 -5.01 8.09 2.57
C VAL A 75 -4.47 6.75 3.09
N ASN A 76 -5.34 5.76 3.30
CA ASN A 76 -4.95 4.41 3.73
C ASN A 76 -4.30 3.57 2.63
N SER A 77 -4.37 4.01 1.36
CA SER A 77 -3.86 3.26 0.21
C SER A 77 -2.58 3.88 -0.38
N VAL A 78 -2.03 4.88 0.29
CA VAL A 78 -0.85 5.60 -0.18
C VAL A 78 0.24 5.55 0.87
N HIS A 79 1.43 5.20 0.42
CA HIS A 79 2.64 5.16 1.21
C HIS A 79 3.60 6.22 0.70
N TRP A 80 4.09 7.08 1.58
CA TRP A 80 5.06 8.10 1.23
C TRP A 80 6.45 7.68 1.71
N TYR A 81 7.48 8.21 1.06
CA TYR A 81 8.88 7.93 1.33
C TYR A 81 9.67 9.23 1.19
N LEU A 82 10.50 9.52 2.17
CA LEU A 82 11.50 10.57 2.10
C LEU A 82 12.89 9.91 1.91
N LEU A 83 13.51 10.21 0.78
CA LEU A 83 14.78 9.63 0.33
C LEU A 83 15.88 10.67 0.47
N ASP A 84 17.04 10.28 0.99
CA ASP A 84 18.22 11.16 1.02
C ASP A 84 18.86 11.34 -0.37
N VAL A 85 19.87 12.20 -0.45
CA VAL A 85 20.65 12.46 -1.67
C VAL A 85 21.36 11.23 -2.24
N GLN A 86 21.50 10.16 -1.46
CA GLN A 86 22.08 8.87 -1.88
C GLN A 86 20.99 7.87 -2.32
N GLY A 87 19.71 8.23 -2.20
CA GLY A 87 18.57 7.38 -2.51
C GLY A 87 18.15 6.42 -1.40
N ASN A 88 18.67 6.57 -0.17
CA ASN A 88 18.25 5.77 0.98
C ASN A 88 17.00 6.37 1.61
N THR A 89 16.03 5.52 1.98
CA THR A 89 14.86 5.96 2.75
C THR A 89 15.29 6.39 4.14
N LYS A 90 14.99 7.65 4.50
CA LYS A 90 15.22 8.20 5.85
C LYS A 90 14.01 8.01 6.74
N THR A 91 12.83 8.22 6.18
CA THR A 91 11.55 8.00 6.86
C THR A 91 10.48 7.71 5.81
N ASP A 92 9.55 6.86 6.18
CA ASP A 92 8.44 6.42 5.34
C ASP A 92 7.29 5.99 6.24
N ALA A 93 6.07 6.22 5.79
CA ALA A 93 4.86 5.77 6.47
C ALA A 93 3.66 5.76 5.52
N LEU A 94 2.55 5.20 5.98
CA LEU A 94 1.26 5.43 5.32
C LEU A 94 0.83 6.88 5.52
N VAL A 95 0.11 7.45 4.55
CA VAL A 95 -0.45 8.81 4.69
C VAL A 95 -1.44 8.86 5.86
N SER A 96 -2.13 7.77 6.15
CA SER A 96 -3.00 7.63 7.32
C SER A 96 -2.29 7.80 8.66
N ASP A 97 -1.01 7.44 8.75
CA ASP A 97 -0.26 7.43 10.01
C ASP A 97 0.25 8.82 10.40
N VAL A 98 0.27 9.73 9.43
CA VAL A 98 0.65 11.14 9.58
C VAL A 98 -0.56 12.08 9.42
N TYR A 99 -1.75 11.51 9.21
CA TYR A 99 -3.00 12.25 9.08
C TYR A 99 -3.46 12.77 10.45
N GLY A 100 -3.72 14.07 10.55
CA GLY A 100 -4.22 14.71 11.77
C GLY A 100 -3.16 14.95 12.86
N TYR A 101 -1.88 14.72 12.54
CA TYR A 101 -0.75 15.14 13.37
C TYR A 101 -0.38 16.59 13.05
N TYR A 102 0.19 17.26 14.05
CA TYR A 102 0.71 18.62 13.96
C TYR A 102 2.21 18.64 14.26
N SER A 103 2.89 19.69 13.82
CA SER A 103 4.26 19.99 14.23
C SER A 103 4.39 20.01 15.76
N GLY A 104 5.46 19.45 16.31
CA GLY A 104 5.65 19.30 17.76
C GLY A 104 5.15 17.98 18.36
N GLN A 105 4.61 17.06 17.55
CA GLN A 105 4.07 15.78 18.03
C GLN A 105 4.99 14.58 17.73
N GLY A 106 6.27 14.82 17.45
CA GLY A 106 7.26 13.76 17.21
C GLY A 106 7.11 13.08 15.83
N LYS A 107 6.46 13.75 14.89
CA LYS A 107 6.38 13.32 13.49
C LYS A 107 7.14 14.32 12.62
N ALA A 108 8.15 13.82 11.92
CA ALA A 108 8.94 14.61 10.98
C ALA A 108 8.13 15.03 9.76
N VAL A 109 7.17 14.20 9.34
CA VAL A 109 6.29 14.50 8.23
C VAL A 109 4.85 14.48 8.72
N VAL A 110 4.10 15.52 8.40
CA VAL A 110 2.67 15.64 8.72
C VAL A 110 1.88 15.83 7.43
N PHE A 111 0.69 15.22 7.37
CA PHE A 111 -0.21 15.39 6.23
C PHE A 111 -1.40 16.28 6.62
N ILE A 112 -1.65 17.28 5.77
CA ILE A 112 -2.74 18.23 5.94
C ILE A 112 -3.70 18.06 4.76
N ASP A 113 -4.86 17.50 5.09
CA ASP A 113 -6.01 17.38 4.20
C ASP A 113 -6.72 18.73 4.14
N ASN A 114 -6.79 19.32 2.95
CA ASN A 114 -7.36 20.64 2.76
C ASN A 114 -8.90 20.61 2.66
N ASP A 115 -9.48 19.51 2.19
CA ASP A 115 -10.93 19.37 2.00
C ASP A 115 -11.60 18.37 2.97
N PHE A 116 -10.81 17.76 3.86
CA PHE A 116 -11.21 16.82 4.91
C PHE A 116 -11.98 15.61 4.38
N ASN A 117 -11.74 15.23 3.13
CA ASN A 117 -12.45 14.12 2.50
C ASN A 117 -11.81 12.73 2.80
N GLY A 118 -10.65 12.70 3.48
CA GLY A 118 -9.93 11.48 3.84
C GLY A 118 -9.28 10.76 2.65
N LYS A 119 -9.04 11.48 1.57
CA LYS A 119 -8.44 11.03 0.32
C LYS A 119 -7.37 12.03 -0.10
N LEU A 120 -6.44 11.56 -0.93
CA LEU A 120 -5.50 12.43 -1.59
C LEU A 120 -6.20 13.14 -2.74
N SER A 121 -6.28 14.45 -2.59
CA SER A 121 -6.97 15.38 -3.45
C SER A 121 -6.03 16.53 -3.87
N PRO A 122 -6.31 17.20 -4.99
CA PRO A 122 -5.56 18.39 -5.37
C PRO A 122 -5.73 19.50 -4.31
N GLY A 123 -4.63 20.01 -3.78
CA GLY A 123 -4.61 21.02 -2.73
C GLY A 123 -4.05 20.51 -1.40
N ASP A 124 -4.06 19.19 -1.18
CA ASP A 124 -3.48 18.59 0.03
C ASP A 124 -1.96 18.77 0.07
N LYS A 125 -1.43 18.83 1.28
CA LYS A 125 -0.01 19.11 1.51
C LYS A 125 0.62 18.20 2.55
N PHE A 126 1.89 17.89 2.34
CA PHE A 126 2.78 17.30 3.32
C PHE A 126 3.73 18.37 3.81
N GLU A 127 3.91 18.49 5.11
CA GLU A 127 4.94 19.35 5.68
C GLU A 127 6.02 18.47 6.31
N VAL A 128 7.27 18.73 5.95
CA VAL A 128 8.46 18.04 6.41
C VAL A 128 9.21 18.98 7.35
N HIS A 129 9.30 18.58 8.61
CA HIS A 129 9.90 19.27 9.74
C HIS A 129 11.23 18.57 10.10
N PRO A 130 12.37 18.97 9.50
CA PRO A 130 13.67 18.45 9.89
C PRO A 130 14.01 18.81 11.35
N GLY A 131 14.73 17.93 12.04
CA GLY A 131 15.16 18.17 13.42
C GLY A 131 14.07 18.06 14.48
N GLU A 132 12.87 17.61 14.11
CA GLU A 132 11.77 17.42 15.06
C GLU A 132 12.13 16.36 16.11
N ALA A 133 12.09 16.74 17.39
CA ALA A 133 12.50 15.88 18.50
C ALA A 133 11.57 14.65 18.63
N GLY A 134 12.16 13.46 18.79
CA GLY A 134 11.41 12.20 18.87
C GLY A 134 10.88 11.68 17.54
N SER A 135 11.26 12.30 16.42
CA SER A 135 10.95 11.84 15.08
C SER A 135 12.12 11.12 14.40
N ASP A 136 11.86 10.44 13.28
CA ASP A 136 12.90 9.79 12.48
C ASP A 136 13.92 10.79 11.89
N LEU A 137 13.58 12.08 11.83
CA LEU A 137 14.45 13.15 11.34
C LEU A 137 15.06 14.00 12.48
N GLU A 138 15.01 13.56 13.73
CA GLU A 138 15.59 14.31 14.88
C GLU A 138 17.08 14.64 14.66
N SER A 139 17.83 13.74 14.02
CA SER A 139 19.25 13.93 13.71
C SER A 139 19.53 14.63 12.38
N VAL A 140 18.49 14.95 11.60
CA VAL A 140 18.59 15.55 10.27
C VAL A 140 18.22 17.02 10.37
N SER A 141 19.23 17.90 10.28
CA SER A 141 19.04 19.35 10.40
C SER A 141 18.51 20.01 9.12
N ASP A 142 18.65 19.36 7.98
CA ASP A 142 18.24 19.87 6.67
C ASP A 142 17.89 18.70 5.75
N VAL A 143 16.82 18.87 4.98
CA VAL A 143 16.30 17.91 3.99
C VAL A 143 16.38 18.47 2.57
N SER A 144 17.13 19.56 2.37
CA SER A 144 17.46 20.05 1.03
C SER A 144 18.09 18.94 0.18
N ASP A 145 17.72 18.92 -1.10
CA ASP A 145 18.07 17.89 -2.09
C ASP A 145 17.53 16.48 -1.81
N PHE A 146 16.70 16.29 -0.77
CA PHE A 146 16.03 15.01 -0.55
C PHE A 146 14.92 14.83 -1.59
N ALA A 147 14.53 13.59 -1.85
CA ALA A 147 13.44 13.28 -2.76
C ALA A 147 12.23 12.74 -1.99
N PHE A 148 11.06 13.30 -2.25
CA PHE A 148 9.78 12.81 -1.74
C PHE A 148 9.10 11.97 -2.81
N ARG A 149 8.76 10.72 -2.45
CA ARG A 149 8.14 9.74 -3.33
C ARG A 149 6.83 9.24 -2.72
N MET A 150 5.82 9.06 -3.56
CA MET A 150 4.57 8.41 -3.17
C MET A 150 4.35 7.13 -3.96
N LYS A 151 3.86 6.09 -3.29
CA LYS A 151 3.48 4.81 -3.89
C LYS A 151 2.07 4.43 -3.53
N PHE A 152 1.39 3.77 -4.46
CA PHE A 152 0.07 3.23 -4.27
C PHE A 152 0.18 1.80 -3.74
N GLU A 153 -0.07 1.62 -2.44
CA GLU A 153 0.14 0.35 -1.72
C GLU A 153 -0.51 -0.87 -2.40
N PRO A 154 -1.76 -0.78 -2.92
CA PRO A 154 -2.40 -1.94 -3.55
C PRO A 154 -1.72 -2.47 -4.82
N THR A 155 -0.84 -1.69 -5.44
CA THR A 155 -0.11 -2.07 -6.68
C THR A 155 1.41 -2.01 -6.54
N GLY A 156 1.91 -1.24 -5.57
CA GLY A 156 3.32 -0.87 -5.45
C GLY A 156 3.79 0.21 -6.44
N ASP A 157 2.91 0.67 -7.33
CA ASP A 157 3.26 1.66 -8.37
C ASP A 157 3.51 3.04 -7.77
N VAL A 158 4.44 3.78 -8.39
CA VAL A 158 4.74 5.18 -8.00
C VAL A 158 3.62 6.10 -8.49
N ILE A 159 3.15 6.98 -7.60
CA ILE A 159 2.15 7.99 -7.91
C ILE A 159 2.88 9.23 -8.43
N GLY A 160 2.85 9.43 -9.75
CA GLY A 160 3.49 10.57 -10.38
C GLY A 160 5.00 10.40 -10.52
N TYR A 161 5.77 11.30 -9.91
CA TYR A 161 7.23 11.33 -9.96
C TYR A 161 7.80 11.73 -8.60
N ASP A 162 9.07 11.41 -8.38
CA ASP A 162 9.79 11.83 -7.19
C ASP A 162 10.02 13.34 -7.24
N ILE A 163 9.56 14.06 -6.24
CA ILE A 163 9.78 15.51 -6.14
C ILE A 163 11.00 15.77 -5.27
N SER A 164 12.02 16.40 -5.85
CA SER A 164 13.20 16.83 -5.10
C SER A 164 12.90 18.13 -4.34
N LEU A 165 13.30 18.18 -3.07
CA LEU A 165 13.25 19.34 -2.20
C LEU A 165 14.41 20.28 -2.55
N GLN A 166 14.30 20.97 -3.69
CA GLN A 166 15.33 21.90 -4.16
C GLN A 166 14.91 23.34 -3.93
N SER A 167 15.82 24.11 -3.33
CA SER A 167 15.65 25.55 -3.08
C SER A 167 15.86 26.37 -4.35
#